data_AF-A0A1V5JSE4-F1
#
_entry.id   AF-A0A1V5JSE4-F1
#
_cell.length_a   1.000
_cell.length_b   1.000
_cell.length_c   1.000
_cell.angle_alpha   90.00
_cell.angle_beta   90.00
_cell.angle_gamma   90.00
#
_symmetry.space_group_name_H-M   'P 1'
#
loop_
_entity.id
_entity.type
_entity.pdbx_description
1 polymer ?
#
loop_
_entity_poly.entity_id
_entity_poly.type
_entity_poly.pdbx_seq_one_letter_code
_entity_poly.pdbx_strand_id
1 'polypeptide(L)'
;MTTPGPLLAGDGFIAYLHDRFVLVGETDDEIRRSAITGPQKEYSEAKQALATGKNLTEGAIFIEKGEDQWRLNLKADIFAFNSYKCPKVQIEKDASTDADQERLAVFFERMYLMEAGLQMFESLFKDFLLERIAPSWNETSGRIAKWLHS
;
A
#
# COMPACT_ATOMS: atom_id res chain seq x y z
N MET A 1 -3.71 -15.27 -4.73
CA MET A 1 -3.45 -16.20 -3.59
C MET A 1 -2.40 -15.54 -2.72
N THR A 2 -2.58 -15.55 -1.39
CA THR A 2 -1.61 -14.94 -0.47
C THR A 2 -0.22 -15.59 -0.60
N THR A 3 0.83 -14.78 -0.52
CA THR A 3 2.22 -15.25 -0.41
C THR A 3 2.45 -15.95 0.94
N PRO A 4 3.54 -16.71 1.12
CA PRO A 4 3.87 -17.29 2.43
C PRO A 4 3.96 -16.22 3.51
N GLY A 5 3.46 -16.54 4.71
CA GLY A 5 3.46 -15.64 5.86
C GLY A 5 2.47 -16.11 6.93
N PRO A 6 2.22 -15.30 7.96
CA PRO A 6 1.40 -15.70 9.11
C PRO A 6 -0.11 -15.81 8.80
N LEU A 7 -0.61 -15.13 7.76
CA LEU A 7 -2.00 -15.23 7.32
C LEU A 7 -2.22 -16.52 6.52
N LEU A 8 -3.42 -17.09 6.67
CA LEU A 8 -3.81 -18.32 5.99
C LEU A 8 -3.96 -18.11 4.47
N ALA A 9 -3.76 -19.19 3.72
CA ALA A 9 -3.98 -19.20 2.29
C ALA A 9 -5.46 -18.98 1.97
N GLY A 10 -5.76 -17.98 1.13
CA GLY A 10 -7.13 -17.66 0.71
C GLY A 10 -7.82 -16.60 1.56
N ASP A 11 -7.17 -16.09 2.61
CA ASP A 11 -7.64 -14.91 3.33
C ASP A 11 -7.59 -13.68 2.41
N GLY A 12 -8.76 -13.12 2.12
CA GLY A 12 -8.90 -11.88 1.38
C GLY A 12 -8.57 -10.65 2.22
N PHE A 13 -8.17 -9.57 1.55
CA PHE A 13 -7.98 -8.24 2.13
C PHE A 13 -8.37 -7.19 1.08
N ILE A 14 -8.58 -5.96 1.53
CA ILE A 14 -8.81 -4.81 0.65
C ILE A 14 -7.56 -3.95 0.66
N ALA A 15 -7.11 -3.51 -0.51
CA ALA A 15 -6.03 -2.54 -0.62
C ALA A 15 -6.47 -1.37 -1.50
N TYR A 16 -6.18 -0.15 -1.06
CA TYR A 16 -6.59 1.04 -1.78
C TYR A 16 -5.63 2.21 -1.54
N LEU A 17 -5.69 3.15 -2.47
CA LEU A 17 -5.06 4.46 -2.40
C LEU A 17 -6.12 5.47 -1.97
N HIS A 18 -5.79 6.44 -1.11
CA HIS A 18 -6.83 7.36 -0.63
C HIS A 18 -6.45 8.84 -0.57
N ASP A 19 -5.41 9.18 0.18
CA ASP A 19 -5.29 10.55 0.71
C ASP A 19 -3.97 11.26 0.36
N ARG A 20 -3.01 10.59 -0.30
CA ARG A 20 -1.73 11.20 -0.64
C ARG A 20 -1.04 10.55 -1.84
N PHE A 21 -0.63 11.39 -2.78
CA PHE A 21 0.13 11.04 -3.98
C PHE A 21 1.23 12.07 -4.23
N VAL A 22 2.38 11.63 -4.70
CA VAL A 22 3.41 12.52 -5.23
C VAL A 22 3.64 12.18 -6.69
N LEU A 23 3.47 13.17 -7.55
CA LEU A 23 3.72 13.05 -8.98
C LEU A 23 4.90 13.92 -9.39
N VAL A 24 5.73 13.41 -10.28
CA VAL A 24 6.92 14.09 -10.79
C VAL A 24 6.91 14.05 -12.30
N GLY A 25 7.00 15.23 -12.92
CA GLY A 25 7.30 15.38 -14.34
C GLY A 25 8.74 15.85 -14.52
N GLU A 26 9.42 15.32 -15.51
CA GLU A 26 10.77 15.71 -15.89
C GLU A 26 10.75 16.29 -17.30
N THR A 27 11.35 17.46 -17.45
CA THR A 27 11.66 18.09 -18.74
C THR A 27 13.16 18.35 -18.79
N ASP A 28 13.73 18.56 -19.99
CA ASP A 28 15.18 18.65 -20.21
C ASP A 28 15.95 19.56 -19.22
N ASP A 29 15.31 20.57 -18.62
CA ASP A 29 15.92 21.50 -17.67
C ASP A 29 15.25 21.58 -16.28
N GLU A 30 14.18 20.82 -15.98
CA GLU A 30 13.44 20.99 -14.71
C GLU A 30 12.69 19.74 -14.25
N ILE A 31 12.81 19.42 -12.94
CA ILE A 31 11.99 18.43 -12.24
C ILE A 31 10.83 19.13 -11.53
N ARG A 32 9.60 18.84 -11.96
CA ARG A 32 8.38 19.40 -11.36
C ARG A 32 7.66 18.37 -10.49
N ARG A 33 7.80 18.53 -9.18
CA ARG A 33 7.11 17.72 -8.16
C ARG A 33 5.78 18.35 -7.74
N SER A 34 4.73 17.55 -7.67
CA SER A 34 3.42 17.94 -7.13
C SER A 34 2.95 16.91 -6.12
N ALA A 35 2.47 17.37 -4.96
CA ALA A 35 1.93 16.50 -3.93
C ALA A 35 0.43 16.78 -3.78
N ILE A 36 -0.37 15.75 -4.02
CA ILE A 36 -1.82 15.77 -3.83
C ILE A 36 -2.07 15.21 -2.43
N THR A 37 -2.82 15.92 -1.59
CA THR A 37 -3.16 15.49 -0.23
C THR A 37 -4.63 15.74 0.06
N GLY A 38 -5.28 14.81 0.77
CA GLY A 38 -6.68 14.87 1.16
C GLY A 38 -7.59 13.94 0.35
N PRO A 39 -8.87 13.84 0.72
CA PRO A 39 -9.82 12.94 0.07
C PRO A 39 -9.94 13.22 -1.43
N GLN A 40 -9.88 12.17 -2.24
CA GLN A 40 -9.98 12.29 -3.69
C GLN A 40 -11.43 12.13 -4.16
N LYS A 41 -11.92 13.11 -4.93
CA LYS A 41 -13.14 12.96 -5.72
C LYS A 41 -12.74 12.50 -7.12
N GLU A 42 -13.00 11.23 -7.43
CA GLU A 42 -12.73 10.61 -8.75
C GLU A 42 -11.27 10.72 -9.24
N TYR A 43 -10.34 11.10 -8.35
CA TYR A 43 -8.92 11.31 -8.64
C TYR A 43 -8.66 12.35 -9.75
N SER A 44 -9.51 13.37 -9.92
CA SER A 44 -9.43 14.32 -11.02
C SER A 44 -8.07 15.03 -11.15
N GLU A 45 -7.50 15.52 -10.05
CA GLU A 45 -6.19 16.18 -10.04
C GLU A 45 -5.05 15.20 -10.40
N ALA A 46 -5.11 13.97 -9.88
CA ALA A 46 -4.14 12.93 -10.19
C ALA A 46 -4.23 12.53 -11.67
N LYS A 47 -5.45 12.36 -12.21
CA LYS A 47 -5.67 12.09 -13.64
C LYS A 47 -5.10 13.21 -14.51
N GLN A 48 -5.34 14.47 -14.17
CA GLN A 48 -4.79 15.61 -14.92
C GLN A 48 -3.26 15.64 -14.88
N ALA A 49 -2.66 15.39 -13.71
CA ALA A 49 -1.20 15.33 -13.57
C ALA A 49 -0.59 14.19 -14.39
N LEU A 50 -1.18 13.00 -14.36
CA LEU A 50 -0.77 11.85 -15.18
C LEU A 50 -0.94 12.14 -16.69
N ALA A 51 -2.05 12.77 -17.09
CA ALA A 51 -2.32 13.13 -18.48
C ALA A 51 -1.35 14.17 -19.06
N THR A 52 -0.71 14.98 -18.19
CA THR A 52 0.35 15.93 -18.58
C THR A 52 1.74 15.30 -18.57
N GLY A 53 1.85 13.97 -18.42
CA GLY A 53 3.11 13.22 -18.50
C GLY A 53 3.86 13.11 -17.18
N LYS A 54 3.28 13.50 -16.04
CA LYS A 54 3.89 13.23 -14.73
C LYS A 54 3.74 11.76 -14.37
N ASN A 55 4.73 11.23 -13.67
CA ASN A 55 4.71 9.87 -13.12
C ASN A 55 4.34 9.89 -11.63
N LEU A 56 3.54 8.92 -11.18
CA LEU A 56 3.29 8.70 -9.76
C LEU A 56 4.53 8.09 -9.11
N THR A 57 5.20 8.83 -8.24
CA THR A 57 6.47 8.42 -7.61
C THR A 57 6.31 8.04 -6.14
N GLU A 58 5.28 8.54 -5.46
CA GLU A 58 4.96 8.14 -4.08
C GLU A 58 3.44 8.01 -3.89
N GLY A 59 2.99 7.05 -3.08
CA GLY A 59 1.57 6.85 -2.80
C GLY A 59 1.30 6.22 -1.44
N ALA A 60 0.32 6.78 -0.71
CA ALA A 60 -0.16 6.19 0.54
C ALA A 60 -1.13 5.03 0.25
N ILE A 61 -0.69 3.82 0.57
CA ILE A 61 -1.45 2.58 0.45
C ILE A 61 -2.04 2.22 1.81
N PHE A 62 -3.32 1.91 1.81
CA PHE A 62 -4.07 1.36 2.93
C PHE A 62 -4.40 -0.08 2.63
N ILE A 63 -4.30 -0.93 3.65
CA ILE A 63 -4.66 -2.35 3.57
C ILE A 63 -5.59 -2.65 4.75
N GLU A 64 -6.72 -3.31 4.49
CA GLU A 64 -7.74 -3.62 5.48
C GLU A 64 -8.05 -5.12 5.48
N LYS A 65 -8.13 -5.71 6.68
CA LYS A 65 -8.53 -7.10 6.90
C LYS A 65 -9.37 -7.20 8.16
N GLY A 66 -10.68 -7.38 8.00
CA GLY A 66 -11.60 -7.34 9.13
C GLY A 66 -11.63 -5.96 9.76
N GLU A 67 -11.34 -5.86 11.06
CA GLU A 67 -11.25 -4.60 11.80
C GLU A 67 -9.82 -4.00 11.78
N ASP A 68 -8.84 -4.77 11.30
CA ASP A 68 -7.45 -4.34 11.26
C ASP A 68 -7.15 -3.52 10.01
N GLN A 69 -6.35 -2.46 10.20
CA GLN A 69 -5.90 -1.56 9.14
C GLN A 69 -4.39 -1.33 9.22
N TRP A 70 -3.75 -1.43 8.05
CA TRP A 70 -2.36 -1.07 7.83
C TRP A 70 -2.28 0.14 6.91
N ARG A 71 -1.23 0.93 7.07
CA ARG A 71 -0.92 2.06 6.21
C ARG A 71 0.57 2.12 5.92
N LEU A 72 0.93 2.38 4.68
CA LEU A 72 2.31 2.64 4.27
C LEU A 72 2.35 3.69 3.16
N ASN A 73 3.46 4.42 3.05
CA ASN A 73 3.74 5.23 1.87
C ASN A 73 4.82 4.52 1.05
N LEU A 74 4.50 4.14 -0.18
CA LEU A 74 5.45 3.49 -1.07
C LEU A 74 6.18 4.54 -1.90
N LYS A 75 7.52 4.54 -1.85
CA LYS A 75 8.37 5.31 -2.76
C LYS A 75 8.81 4.43 -3.92
N ALA A 76 8.43 4.82 -5.14
CA ALA A 76 8.63 3.99 -6.33
C ALA A 76 10.07 3.99 -6.85
N ASP A 77 10.81 5.09 -6.66
CA ASP A 77 12.19 5.28 -7.14
C ASP A 77 13.19 4.33 -6.47
N ILE A 78 13.04 4.11 -5.16
CA ILE A 78 13.89 3.23 -4.36
C ILE A 78 13.16 1.96 -3.88
N PHE A 79 11.90 1.80 -4.29
CA PHE A 79 11.01 0.71 -3.89
C PHE A 79 11.01 0.47 -2.37
N ALA A 80 10.82 1.54 -1.59
CA ALA A 80 10.91 1.51 -0.13
C ALA A 80 9.61 1.93 0.55
N PHE A 81 9.33 1.32 1.70
CA PHE A 81 8.25 1.76 2.56
C PHE A 81 8.71 2.92 3.42
N ASN A 82 7.88 3.95 3.48
CA ASN A 82 7.98 5.01 4.46
C ASN A 82 6.73 4.97 5.35
N SER A 83 6.92 5.29 6.63
CA SER A 83 5.82 5.44 7.60
C SER A 83 4.89 4.22 7.68
N TYR A 84 5.45 3.00 7.63
CA TYR A 84 4.71 1.76 7.81
C TYR A 84 4.05 1.72 9.20
N LYS A 85 2.73 1.57 9.23
CA LYS A 85 1.91 1.46 10.43
C LYS A 85 1.07 0.19 10.32
N CYS A 86 1.11 -0.62 11.37
CA CYS A 86 0.23 -1.76 11.58
C CYS A 86 -0.70 -1.50 12.78
N PRO A 87 -1.73 -2.34 13.00
CA PRO A 87 -2.64 -2.23 14.13
C PRO A 87 -1.92 -2.14 15.48
N LYS A 88 -2.62 -1.59 16.47
CA LYS A 88 -2.10 -1.50 17.83
C LYS A 88 -2.30 -2.84 18.53
N VAL A 89 -1.23 -3.31 19.16
CA VAL A 89 -1.32 -4.43 20.11
C VAL A 89 -2.00 -3.93 21.37
N GLN A 90 -2.95 -4.71 21.88
CA GLN A 90 -3.59 -4.42 23.16
C GLN A 90 -2.74 -4.99 24.31
N ILE A 91 -2.56 -4.20 25.35
CA ILE A 91 -1.85 -4.62 26.57
C ILE A 91 -2.92 -4.94 27.61
N GLU A 92 -3.14 -6.22 27.88
CA GLU A 92 -4.06 -6.67 28.91
C GLU A 92 -3.42 -6.54 30.29
N LYS A 93 -3.77 -5.48 31.02
CA LYS A 93 -3.30 -5.26 32.40
C LYS A 93 -4.04 -6.18 33.37
N ASP A 94 -3.83 -7.48 33.27
CA ASP A 94 -4.27 -8.44 34.29
C ASP A 94 -3.20 -8.56 35.39
N ALA A 95 -3.57 -8.23 36.63
CA ALA A 95 -2.69 -8.29 37.79
C ALA A 95 -2.25 -9.72 38.15
N SER A 96 -2.81 -10.75 37.51
CA SER A 96 -2.47 -12.16 37.72
C SER A 96 -1.43 -12.71 36.74
N THR A 97 -1.09 -11.98 35.68
CA THR A 97 -0.13 -12.42 34.65
C THR A 97 1.28 -11.96 34.99
N ASP A 98 2.27 -12.83 34.75
CA ASP A 98 3.67 -12.49 34.90
C ASP A 98 4.06 -11.40 33.89
N ALA A 99 4.65 -10.30 34.39
CA ALA A 99 4.94 -9.13 33.58
C ALA A 99 5.93 -9.41 32.43
N ASP A 100 6.80 -10.43 32.55
CA ASP A 100 7.75 -10.77 31.49
C ASP A 100 7.06 -11.56 30.38
N GLN A 101 6.14 -12.45 30.74
CA GLN A 101 5.28 -13.17 29.80
C GLN A 101 4.37 -12.23 29.01
N GLU A 102 3.78 -11.24 29.68
CA GLU A 102 2.94 -10.22 29.01
C GLU A 102 3.76 -9.43 27.98
N ARG A 103 4.98 -8.99 28.33
CA ARG A 103 5.86 -8.28 27.39
C ARG A 103 6.24 -9.12 26.18
N LEU A 104 6.50 -10.42 26.37
CA LEU A 104 6.77 -11.33 25.27
C LEU A 104 5.56 -11.52 24.37
N ALA A 105 4.36 -11.69 24.95
CA ALA A 105 3.12 -11.81 24.18
C ALA A 105 2.88 -10.58 23.31
N VAL A 106 2.99 -9.38 23.90
CA VAL A 106 2.86 -8.10 23.18
C VAL A 106 3.88 -7.98 22.04
N PHE A 107 5.12 -8.41 22.28
CA PHE A 107 6.16 -8.44 21.25
C PHE A 107 5.81 -9.38 20.09
N PHE A 108 5.38 -10.61 20.39
CA PHE A 108 5.03 -11.59 19.35
C PHE A 108 3.81 -11.15 18.54
N GLU A 109 2.80 -10.56 19.18
CA GLU A 109 1.65 -10.01 18.48
C GLU A 109 2.08 -8.85 17.56
N ARG A 110 2.99 -7.99 18.02
CA ARG A 110 3.53 -6.92 17.18
C ARG A 110 4.25 -7.46 15.95
N MET A 111 5.06 -8.50 16.12
CA MET A 111 5.76 -9.17 15.02
C MET A 111 4.78 -9.78 14.04
N TYR A 112 3.76 -10.50 14.54
CA TYR A 112 2.69 -11.06 13.72
C TYR A 112 1.99 -9.99 12.88
N LEU A 113 1.57 -8.88 13.47
CA LEU A 113 0.89 -7.79 12.75
C LEU A 113 1.81 -7.13 11.72
N MET A 114 3.11 -7.02 11.99
CA MET A 114 4.06 -6.51 11.02
C MET A 114 4.21 -7.46 9.84
N GLU A 115 4.45 -8.74 10.08
CA GLU A 115 4.61 -9.77 9.05
C GLU A 115 3.33 -9.97 8.22
N ALA A 116 2.15 -9.93 8.84
CA ALA A 116 0.87 -10.02 8.15
C ALA A 116 0.68 -8.89 7.12
N GLY A 117 1.01 -7.65 7.48
CA GLY A 117 0.92 -6.53 6.55
C GLY A 117 1.95 -6.60 5.41
N LEU A 118 3.15 -7.12 5.68
CA LEU A 118 4.15 -7.38 4.64
C LEU A 118 3.65 -8.46 3.66
N GLN A 119 3.13 -9.58 4.18
CA GLN A 119 2.57 -10.66 3.37
C GLN A 119 1.44 -10.16 2.46
N MET A 120 0.54 -9.30 2.96
CA MET A 120 -0.52 -8.72 2.14
C MET A 120 0.03 -7.81 1.03
N PHE A 121 1.02 -6.96 1.33
CA PHE A 121 1.67 -6.15 0.30
C PHE A 121 2.37 -7.01 -0.75
N GLU A 122 3.13 -8.02 -0.35
CA GLU A 122 3.82 -8.93 -1.27
C GLU A 122 2.84 -9.70 -2.15
N SER A 123 1.69 -10.09 -1.59
CA SER A 123 0.59 -10.71 -2.33
C SER A 123 0.04 -9.76 -3.40
N LEU A 124 -0.24 -8.51 -3.02
CA LEU A 124 -0.70 -7.47 -3.95
C LEU A 124 0.34 -7.23 -5.05
N PHE A 125 1.61 -7.12 -4.69
CA PHE A 125 2.70 -6.87 -5.64
C PHE A 125 2.92 -8.05 -6.58
N LYS A 126 2.82 -9.28 -6.08
CA LYS A 126 2.86 -10.49 -6.90
C LYS A 126 1.72 -10.51 -7.92
N ASP A 127 0.49 -10.23 -7.50
CA ASP A 127 -0.66 -10.21 -8.39
C ASP A 127 -0.51 -9.09 -9.45
N PHE A 128 -0.01 -7.91 -9.08
CA PHE A 128 0.37 -6.86 -10.02
C PHE A 128 1.42 -7.33 -11.03
N LEU A 129 2.50 -7.97 -10.56
CA LEU A 129 3.57 -8.44 -11.44
C LEU A 129 3.05 -9.47 -12.45
N LEU A 130 2.20 -10.40 -12.01
CA LEU A 130 1.57 -11.39 -12.88
C LEU A 130 0.73 -10.72 -13.97
N GLU A 131 -0.06 -9.71 -13.65
CA GLU A 131 -0.82 -8.96 -14.65
C GLU A 131 0.11 -8.13 -15.57
N ARG A 132 1.14 -7.50 -15.00
CA ARG A 132 2.05 -6.60 -15.71
C ARG A 132 2.89 -7.29 -16.77
N ILE A 133 3.26 -8.55 -16.54
CA ILE A 133 4.05 -9.37 -17.47
C ILE A 133 3.20 -10.25 -18.37
N ALA A 134 1.88 -10.33 -18.12
CA ALA A 134 0.99 -11.15 -18.93
C ALA A 134 0.89 -10.60 -20.37
N PRO A 135 0.67 -11.47 -21.38
CA PRO A 135 0.44 -11.03 -22.76
C PRO A 135 -0.75 -10.07 -22.91
N SER A 136 -1.73 -10.14 -21.99
CA SER A 136 -2.91 -9.26 -21.96
C SER A 136 -2.62 -7.84 -21.44
N TRP A 137 -1.38 -7.53 -21.01
CA TRP A 137 -1.05 -6.22 -20.46
C TRP A 137 -1.38 -5.06 -21.42
N ASN A 138 -1.19 -5.24 -22.72
CA ASN A 138 -1.52 -4.20 -23.70
C ASN A 138 -3.01 -3.80 -23.67
N GLU A 139 -3.90 -4.76 -23.41
CA GLU A 139 -5.33 -4.49 -23.25
C GLU A 139 -5.62 -3.77 -21.94
N THR A 140 -5.05 -4.24 -20.82
CA THR A 140 -5.15 -3.55 -19.52
C THR A 140 -4.63 -2.12 -19.60
N SER A 141 -3.45 -1.90 -20.19
CA SER A 141 -2.86 -0.58 -20.39
C SER A 141 -3.75 0.32 -21.25
N GLY A 142 -4.35 -0.23 -22.32
CA GLY A 142 -5.32 0.50 -23.14
C GLY A 142 -6.57 0.91 -22.37
N ARG A 143 -7.08 0.07 -21.46
CA ARG A 143 -8.20 0.40 -20.56
C ARG A 143 -7.83 1.51 -19.57
N ILE A 144 -6.62 1.44 -18.99
CA ILE A 144 -6.11 2.47 -18.07
C ILE A 144 -5.99 3.82 -18.81
N ALA A 145 -5.42 3.82 -20.02
CA ALA A 145 -5.31 5.04 -20.83
C ALA A 145 -6.68 5.64 -21.16
N LYS A 146 -7.67 4.81 -21.52
CA LYS A 146 -9.05 5.28 -21.74
C LYS A 146 -9.66 5.89 -20.47
N TRP A 147 -9.49 5.25 -19.32
CA TRP A 147 -9.96 5.77 -18.03
C TRP A 147 -9.29 7.10 -17.64
N LEU A 148 -8.02 7.29 -18.02
CA LEU A 148 -7.30 8.52 -17.74
C LEU A 148 -7.89 9.73 -18.48
N HIS A 149 -8.47 9.48 -19.66
CA HIS A 149 -9.09 10.50 -20.53
C HIS A 149 -10.63 10.51 -20.47
N SER A 150 -11.24 9.69 -19.60
CA SER A 150 -12.69 9.64 -19.37
C SER A 150 -13.13 10.58 -18.26
#